data_AF-A0AAU4LH55-F1
#
_entry.id   AF-A0AAU4LH55-F1
#
_cell.length_a   1.000
_cell.length_b   1.000
_cell.length_c   1.000
_cell.angle_alpha   90.00
_cell.angle_beta   90.00
_cell.angle_gamma   90.00
#
_symmetry.space_group_name_H-M   'P 1'
#
loop_
_entity.id
_entity.type
_entity.pdbx_description
1 polymer ?
#
loop_
_entity_poly.entity_id
_entity_poly.type
_entity_poly.pdbx_seq_one_letter_code
_entity_poly.pdbx_strand_id
1 'polypeptide(L)'
;MRRTTGICTGLSALLLLGAWVTAGSAPAAAAAPAPTPEPPASAGLLTAMQKDLGLTKSQVQARLAAEKTAAAVETNAQRAAGSSFGGSWFDAKSGKLTVAVTDGHKAGAVRATGAAVRLVTHSAQQLDAAKKKIDALHAPAGVSSWHVDPKANRVVVNVVASERGDNDVVTFVARARQTGPVQVKETTEAPKTFAAGTVGGDPYYTGNVRCSIGFSVYGGFVTAGHCGQPGMGVRGWDGSYIGAFQGSSFPDNDYAWVNVGSGWWTVPVVLGWGTVSDQLVRGSREAPVGASICRSGSTSHWHCGNVLAKNETVNYSQGAVHQMTKTSVCAEPGDSGGSFISGDQAQGVTSGGWGNCSGGGETWYQPINEILGRYGLTLHTT
;
A
#
# COMPACT_ATOMS: atom_id res chain seq x y z
N MET A 1 36.54 34.91 -41.59
CA MET A 1 37.07 34.94 -42.98
C MET A 1 36.84 33.58 -43.62
N ARG A 2 36.55 33.54 -44.94
CA ARG A 2 36.81 32.48 -45.96
C ARG A 2 36.83 31.00 -45.51
N ARG A 3 35.87 30.19 -46.01
CA ARG A 3 35.97 29.27 -47.20
C ARG A 3 36.73 27.95 -46.90
N THR A 4 36.07 26.78 -46.75
CA THR A 4 35.45 25.87 -47.75
C THR A 4 36.43 24.99 -48.55
N THR A 5 35.92 23.82 -48.99
CA THR A 5 36.49 22.79 -49.90
C THR A 5 37.30 21.66 -49.22
N GLY A 6 37.27 20.40 -49.70
CA GLY A 6 36.75 19.90 -50.99
C GLY A 6 36.04 18.53 -50.96
N ILE A 7 35.60 18.09 -52.13
CA ILE A 7 34.82 16.87 -52.45
C ILE A 7 35.67 15.98 -53.41
N CYS A 8 35.23 14.73 -53.63
CA CYS A 8 35.49 13.82 -54.80
C CYS A 8 36.38 12.58 -54.50
N THR A 9 36.23 11.39 -55.13
CA THR A 9 35.12 10.65 -55.81
C THR A 9 35.63 9.24 -56.25
N GLY A 10 34.75 8.24 -56.39
CA GLY A 10 34.95 7.00 -57.19
C GLY A 10 33.99 5.87 -56.74
N LEU A 11 33.12 5.21 -57.53
CA LEU A 11 33.18 4.55 -58.87
C LEU A 11 34.17 3.37 -58.89
N SER A 12 33.87 2.12 -59.31
CA SER A 12 32.68 1.37 -59.83
C SER A 12 32.90 -0.14 -59.49
N ALA A 13 32.03 -1.16 -59.67
CA ALA A 13 31.50 -1.81 -60.89
C ALA A 13 30.90 -3.20 -60.44
N LEU A 14 29.66 -3.64 -60.75
CA LEU A 14 29.09 -4.25 -61.97
C LEU A 14 29.10 -5.80 -62.07
N LEU A 15 27.94 -6.34 -62.54
CA LEU A 15 27.64 -7.71 -63.07
C LEU A 15 27.51 -8.84 -61.99
N LEU A 16 26.71 -9.92 -62.14
CA LEU A 16 25.74 -10.33 -63.19
C LEU A 16 24.57 -11.22 -62.65
N LEU A 17 23.92 -12.02 -63.52
CA LEU A 17 22.69 -12.82 -63.36
C LEU A 17 22.94 -14.35 -63.32
N GLY A 18 21.96 -15.09 -62.79
CA GLY A 18 21.74 -16.52 -63.07
C GLY A 18 20.29 -16.91 -62.82
N ALA A 19 19.57 -17.42 -63.84
CA ALA A 19 18.15 -17.76 -63.77
C ALA A 19 17.91 -19.21 -64.23
N TRP A 20 17.12 -19.98 -63.47
CA TRP A 20 16.65 -21.31 -63.85
C TRP A 20 15.13 -21.41 -63.65
N VAL A 21 14.44 -22.02 -64.61
CA VAL A 21 12.98 -22.22 -64.62
C VAL A 21 12.67 -23.68 -64.32
N THR A 22 11.77 -23.94 -63.38
CA THR A 22 11.20 -25.28 -63.15
C THR A 22 9.67 -25.17 -63.03
N ALA A 23 8.96 -26.14 -63.58
CA ALA A 23 7.52 -26.08 -63.78
C ALA A 23 6.72 -26.77 -62.67
N GLY A 24 5.59 -26.14 -62.30
CA GLY A 24 4.31 -26.83 -62.05
C GLY A 24 4.26 -27.93 -60.97
N SER A 25 4.06 -27.52 -59.72
CA SER A 25 3.29 -28.31 -58.73
C SER A 25 2.69 -27.34 -57.72
N ALA A 26 1.38 -27.11 -57.77
CA ALA A 26 0.70 -26.25 -56.80
C ALA A 26 0.55 -27.02 -55.47
N PRO A 27 1.11 -26.56 -54.34
CA PRO A 27 0.85 -27.19 -53.06
C PRO A 27 -0.61 -26.98 -52.69
N ALA A 28 -1.28 -28.06 -52.27
CA ALA A 28 -2.62 -27.95 -51.70
C ALA A 28 -2.52 -27.11 -50.41
N ALA A 29 -3.13 -25.93 -50.42
CA ALA A 29 -3.20 -25.07 -49.24
C ALA A 29 -4.06 -25.77 -48.18
N ALA A 30 -3.41 -26.40 -47.20
CA ALA A 30 -4.08 -26.85 -45.99
C ALA A 30 -4.74 -25.62 -45.35
N ALA A 31 -6.06 -25.64 -45.22
CA ALA A 31 -6.78 -24.57 -44.56
C ALA A 31 -6.24 -24.44 -43.14
N ALA A 32 -5.69 -23.27 -42.80
CA ALA A 32 -5.26 -22.99 -41.44
C ALA A 32 -6.45 -23.22 -40.49
N PRO A 33 -6.26 -23.87 -39.33
CA PRO A 33 -7.33 -23.99 -38.35
C PRO A 33 -7.88 -22.59 -38.05
N ALA A 34 -9.20 -22.43 -38.14
CA ALA A 34 -9.83 -21.17 -37.75
C ALA A 34 -9.36 -20.82 -36.32
N PRO A 35 -8.93 -19.58 -36.05
CA PRO A 35 -8.45 -19.20 -34.74
C PRO A 35 -9.53 -19.55 -33.72
N THR A 36 -9.20 -20.41 -32.77
CA THR A 36 -10.09 -20.76 -31.67
C THR A 36 -10.47 -19.46 -30.95
N PRO A 37 -11.77 -19.21 -30.68
CA PRO A 37 -12.16 -17.97 -30.01
C PRO A 37 -11.42 -17.85 -28.67
N GLU A 38 -10.54 -16.87 -28.58
CA GLU A 38 -9.79 -16.61 -27.35
C GLU A 38 -10.81 -16.38 -26.21
N PRO A 39 -10.70 -17.09 -25.07
CA PRO A 39 -11.69 -16.99 -24.02
C PRO A 39 -11.78 -15.53 -23.54
N PRO A 40 -13.00 -15.02 -23.27
CA PRO A 40 -13.23 -13.58 -23.03
C PRO A 40 -12.55 -13.03 -21.75
N ALA A 41 -11.98 -13.92 -20.93
CA ALA A 41 -11.18 -13.64 -19.75
C ALA A 41 -10.36 -14.89 -19.39
N SER A 42 -9.30 -14.70 -18.59
CA SER A 42 -8.56 -15.81 -18.01
C SER A 42 -9.42 -16.63 -17.04
N ALA A 43 -9.12 -17.91 -16.86
CA ALA A 43 -9.86 -18.77 -15.94
C ALA A 43 -9.84 -18.26 -14.49
N GLY A 44 -8.72 -17.66 -14.05
CA GLY A 44 -8.60 -17.03 -12.73
C GLY A 44 -9.55 -15.85 -12.56
N LEU A 45 -9.66 -14.96 -13.56
CA LEU A 45 -10.58 -13.82 -13.52
C LEU A 45 -12.05 -14.28 -13.46
N LEU A 46 -12.41 -15.30 -14.25
CA LEU A 46 -13.77 -15.88 -14.20
C LEU A 46 -14.08 -16.48 -12.82
N THR A 47 -13.13 -17.16 -12.17
CA THR A 47 -13.33 -17.72 -10.83
C THR A 47 -13.47 -16.63 -9.77
N ALA A 48 -12.64 -15.58 -9.82
CA ALA A 48 -12.74 -14.43 -8.91
C ALA A 48 -14.11 -13.73 -9.05
N MET A 49 -14.52 -13.38 -10.27
CA MET A 49 -15.81 -12.72 -10.51
C MET A 49 -17.03 -13.57 -10.10
N GLN A 50 -16.97 -14.90 -10.23
CA GLN A 50 -18.06 -15.78 -9.75
C GLN A 50 -18.19 -15.69 -8.22
N LYS A 51 -17.06 -15.83 -7.51
CA LYS A 51 -16.99 -15.77 -6.04
C LYS A 51 -17.44 -14.40 -5.52
N ASP A 52 -16.84 -13.33 -6.04
CA ASP A 52 -16.94 -12.00 -5.43
C ASP A 52 -18.21 -11.24 -5.85
N LEU A 53 -18.84 -11.62 -6.98
CA LEU A 53 -20.12 -11.04 -7.44
C LEU A 53 -21.33 -11.97 -7.25
N GLY A 54 -21.14 -13.19 -6.75
CA GLY A 54 -22.21 -14.18 -6.57
C GLY A 54 -22.85 -14.63 -7.88
N LEU A 55 -22.06 -14.72 -8.96
CA LEU A 55 -22.53 -15.04 -10.31
C LEU A 55 -22.10 -16.44 -10.75
N THR A 56 -22.86 -17.07 -11.65
CA THR A 56 -22.41 -18.29 -12.35
C THR A 56 -21.39 -17.96 -13.45
N LYS A 57 -20.61 -18.95 -13.89
CA LYS A 57 -19.65 -18.79 -15.00
C LYS A 57 -20.28 -18.18 -16.25
N SER A 58 -21.48 -18.61 -16.63
CA SER A 58 -22.20 -18.08 -17.80
C SER A 58 -22.67 -16.65 -17.59
N GLN A 59 -23.12 -16.29 -16.38
CA GLN A 59 -23.46 -14.91 -16.02
C GLN A 59 -22.23 -13.99 -16.05
N VAL A 60 -21.07 -14.43 -15.56
CA VAL A 60 -19.81 -13.67 -15.65
C VAL A 60 -19.40 -13.47 -17.10
N GLN A 61 -19.44 -14.51 -17.94
CA GLN A 61 -19.11 -14.41 -19.36
C GLN A 61 -20.05 -13.44 -20.11
N ALA A 62 -21.37 -13.55 -19.88
CA ALA A 62 -22.36 -12.63 -20.44
C ALA A 62 -22.15 -11.18 -19.96
N ARG A 63 -21.82 -11.01 -18.67
CA ARG A 63 -21.53 -9.70 -18.08
C ARG A 63 -20.28 -9.05 -18.69
N LEU A 64 -19.17 -9.78 -18.82
CA LEU A 64 -17.95 -9.28 -19.47
C LEU A 64 -18.19 -8.87 -20.92
N ALA A 65 -18.98 -9.64 -21.68
CA ALA A 65 -19.37 -9.27 -23.03
C ALA A 65 -20.21 -7.97 -23.05
N ALA A 66 -21.19 -7.85 -22.14
CA ALA A 66 -22.03 -6.67 -22.00
C ALA A 66 -21.24 -5.42 -21.55
N GLU A 67 -20.30 -5.56 -20.62
CA GLU A 67 -19.41 -4.49 -20.16
C GLU A 67 -18.47 -4.02 -21.30
N LYS A 68 -17.93 -4.95 -22.09
CA LYS A 68 -17.15 -4.65 -23.30
C LYS A 68 -17.97 -3.86 -24.34
N THR A 69 -19.21 -4.26 -24.59
CA THR A 69 -20.12 -3.51 -25.47
C THR A 69 -20.44 -2.13 -24.90
N ALA A 70 -20.71 -2.02 -23.60
CA ALA A 70 -21.01 -0.76 -22.94
C ALA A 70 -19.85 0.25 -23.05
N ALA A 71 -18.62 -0.18 -22.78
CA ALA A 71 -17.42 0.64 -22.94
C ALA A 71 -17.20 1.07 -24.40
N ALA A 72 -17.44 0.19 -25.37
CA ALA A 72 -17.27 0.49 -26.80
C ALA A 72 -18.27 1.55 -27.33
N VAL A 73 -19.47 1.65 -26.74
CA VAL A 73 -20.50 2.62 -27.19
C VAL A 73 -20.46 3.95 -26.42
N GLU A 74 -19.80 4.01 -25.26
CA GLU A 74 -19.88 5.15 -24.34
C GLU A 74 -19.45 6.49 -24.96
N THR A 75 -18.27 6.56 -25.58
CA THR A 75 -17.77 7.77 -26.25
C THR A 75 -18.69 8.25 -27.38
N ASN A 76 -19.39 7.33 -28.06
CA ASN A 76 -20.35 7.69 -29.11
C ASN A 76 -21.67 8.19 -28.50
N ALA A 77 -22.16 7.53 -27.46
CA ALA A 77 -23.37 7.90 -26.74
C ALA A 77 -23.24 9.27 -26.06
N GLN A 78 -22.08 9.56 -25.45
CA GLN A 78 -21.75 10.86 -24.87
C GLN A 78 -21.69 11.96 -25.94
N ARG A 79 -21.05 11.71 -27.09
CA ARG A 79 -21.03 12.66 -28.22
C ARG A 79 -22.43 12.92 -28.79
N ALA A 80 -23.28 11.89 -28.88
CA ALA A 80 -24.66 12.04 -29.31
C ALA A 80 -25.53 12.85 -28.32
N ALA A 81 -25.25 12.74 -27.01
CA ALA A 81 -25.89 13.55 -25.99
C ALA A 81 -25.43 15.03 -26.00
N GLY A 82 -24.15 15.29 -26.29
CA GLY A 82 -23.59 16.64 -26.36
C GLY A 82 -23.68 17.38 -25.02
N SER A 83 -24.02 18.68 -25.05
CA SER A 83 -24.19 19.51 -23.83
C SER A 83 -25.33 19.03 -22.92
N SER A 84 -26.25 18.21 -23.43
CA SER A 84 -27.33 17.60 -22.65
C SER A 84 -26.89 16.38 -21.85
N PHE A 85 -25.64 15.92 -21.97
CA PHE A 85 -25.12 14.75 -21.25
C PHE A 85 -25.20 14.94 -19.72
N GLY A 86 -25.89 14.03 -19.04
CA GLY A 86 -26.10 14.01 -17.59
C GLY A 86 -25.27 12.97 -16.83
N GLY A 87 -24.31 12.33 -17.52
CA GLY A 87 -23.52 11.20 -17.03
C GLY A 87 -23.96 9.84 -17.60
N SER A 88 -23.21 8.79 -17.30
CA SER A 88 -23.40 7.43 -17.80
C SER A 88 -23.14 6.39 -16.71
N TRP A 89 -23.67 5.18 -16.86
CA TRP A 89 -23.33 4.03 -16.02
C TRP A 89 -23.64 2.72 -16.74
N PHE A 90 -22.92 1.66 -16.38
CA PHE A 90 -23.34 0.29 -16.67
C PHE A 90 -24.47 -0.13 -15.72
N ASP A 91 -25.59 -0.60 -16.29
CA ASP A 91 -26.69 -1.20 -15.56
C ASP A 91 -26.57 -2.73 -15.63
N ALA A 92 -26.08 -3.34 -14.54
CA ALA A 92 -25.81 -4.77 -14.47
C ALA A 92 -27.06 -5.67 -14.50
N LYS A 93 -28.27 -5.13 -14.33
CA LYS A 93 -29.53 -5.90 -14.45
C LYS A 93 -29.96 -6.03 -15.90
N SER A 94 -29.78 -4.97 -16.68
CA SER A 94 -30.13 -4.91 -18.11
C SER A 94 -28.98 -5.28 -19.04
N GLY A 95 -27.73 -5.30 -18.54
CA GLY A 95 -26.53 -5.56 -19.32
C GLY A 95 -26.21 -4.44 -20.31
N LYS A 96 -26.59 -3.20 -20.02
CA LYS A 96 -26.45 -2.07 -20.95
C LYS A 96 -25.83 -0.84 -20.32
N LEU A 97 -25.10 -0.07 -21.13
CA LEU A 97 -24.81 1.32 -20.82
C LEU A 97 -26.13 2.10 -20.78
N THR A 98 -26.38 2.84 -19.71
CA THR A 98 -27.40 3.88 -19.66
C THR A 98 -26.73 5.24 -19.68
N VAL A 99 -27.19 6.12 -20.57
CA VAL A 99 -26.77 7.52 -20.64
C VAL A 99 -27.91 8.40 -20.16
N ALA A 100 -27.61 9.27 -19.20
CA ALA A 100 -28.52 10.31 -18.76
C ALA A 100 -28.47 11.50 -19.73
N VAL A 101 -29.63 12.07 -20.07
CA VAL A 101 -29.72 13.32 -20.84
C VAL A 101 -30.73 14.29 -20.21
N THR A 102 -30.44 15.59 -20.28
CA THR A 102 -31.36 16.65 -19.83
C THR A 102 -32.37 17.07 -20.90
N ASP A 103 -32.15 16.68 -22.16
CA ASP A 103 -32.99 17.02 -23.31
C ASP A 103 -33.54 15.74 -23.96
N GLY A 104 -34.88 15.64 -24.00
CA GLY A 104 -35.58 14.53 -24.64
C GLY A 104 -35.31 14.41 -26.14
N HIS A 105 -35.00 15.50 -26.84
CA HIS A 105 -34.69 15.47 -28.27
C HIS A 105 -33.38 14.73 -28.57
N LYS A 106 -32.45 14.63 -27.62
CA LYS A 106 -31.22 13.83 -27.76
C LYS A 106 -31.45 12.32 -27.62
N ALA A 107 -32.56 11.90 -27.01
CA ALA A 107 -32.78 10.49 -26.67
C ALA A 107 -32.80 9.55 -27.89
N GLY A 108 -33.22 10.03 -29.07
CA GLY A 108 -33.16 9.24 -30.31
C GLY A 108 -31.73 8.95 -30.75
N ALA A 109 -30.90 10.00 -30.84
CA ALA A 109 -29.50 9.89 -31.26
C ALA A 109 -28.66 9.01 -30.30
N VAL A 110 -28.92 9.11 -28.99
CA VAL A 110 -28.22 8.29 -27.99
C VAL A 110 -28.68 6.81 -28.04
N ARG A 111 -29.97 6.54 -28.25
CA ARG A 111 -30.44 5.14 -28.45
C ARG A 111 -29.87 4.51 -29.71
N ALA A 112 -29.63 5.29 -30.76
CA ALA A 112 -29.02 4.81 -32.00
C ALA A 112 -27.58 4.29 -31.83
N THR A 113 -26.89 4.65 -30.73
CA THR A 113 -25.56 4.07 -30.40
C THR A 113 -25.65 2.75 -29.64
N GLY A 114 -26.86 2.23 -29.38
CA GLY A 114 -27.09 1.01 -28.58
C GLY A 114 -27.24 1.24 -27.06
N ALA A 115 -27.09 2.49 -26.59
CA ALA A 115 -27.26 2.83 -25.18
C ALA A 115 -28.75 2.93 -24.77
N ALA A 116 -29.04 2.57 -23.51
CA ALA A 116 -30.28 2.98 -22.86
C ALA A 116 -30.22 4.49 -22.53
N VAL A 117 -31.38 5.14 -22.45
CA VAL A 117 -31.48 6.58 -22.14
C VAL A 117 -32.38 6.81 -20.94
N ARG A 118 -31.92 7.66 -20.02
CA ARG A 118 -32.73 8.17 -18.90
C ARG A 118 -32.79 9.70 -18.96
N LEU A 119 -33.99 10.28 -18.80
CA LEU A 119 -34.11 11.73 -18.63
C LEU A 119 -33.72 12.14 -17.21
N VAL A 120 -33.01 13.25 -17.07
CA VAL A 120 -32.54 13.79 -15.79
C VAL A 120 -32.60 15.32 -15.76
N THR A 121 -32.45 15.94 -14.60
CA THR A 121 -32.57 17.40 -14.43
C THR A 121 -31.26 18.15 -14.72
N HIS A 122 -30.11 17.60 -14.32
CA HIS A 122 -28.82 18.29 -14.37
C HIS A 122 -27.86 17.65 -15.35
N SER A 123 -27.08 18.46 -16.07
CA SER A 123 -26.00 17.97 -16.93
C SER A 123 -24.77 17.59 -16.10
N ALA A 124 -23.91 16.72 -16.64
CA ALA A 124 -22.64 16.35 -16.01
C ALA A 124 -21.80 17.60 -15.72
N GLN A 125 -21.74 18.55 -16.66
CA GLN A 125 -21.03 19.82 -16.49
C GLN A 125 -21.53 20.64 -15.28
N GLN A 126 -22.84 20.63 -14.99
CA GLN A 126 -23.40 21.28 -13.80
C GLN A 126 -23.01 20.55 -12.51
N LEU A 127 -23.01 19.21 -12.52
CA LEU A 127 -22.63 18.38 -11.38
C LEU A 127 -21.12 18.48 -11.09
N ASP A 128 -20.28 18.47 -12.12
CA ASP A 128 -18.83 18.65 -12.02
C ASP A 128 -18.46 20.05 -11.52
N ALA A 129 -19.16 21.08 -11.98
CA ALA A 129 -18.97 22.44 -11.48
C ALA A 129 -19.38 22.59 -10.00
N ALA A 130 -20.41 21.87 -9.55
CA ALA A 130 -20.79 21.81 -8.14
C ALA A 130 -19.74 21.03 -7.32
N LYS A 131 -19.29 19.85 -7.79
CA LYS A 131 -18.24 19.06 -7.15
C LYS A 131 -16.94 19.87 -7.01
N LYS A 132 -16.49 20.56 -8.06
CA LYS A 132 -15.26 21.37 -8.06
C LYS A 132 -15.27 22.50 -7.02
N LYS A 133 -16.45 23.03 -6.67
CA LYS A 133 -16.59 24.00 -5.57
C LYS A 133 -16.48 23.33 -4.19
N ILE A 134 -16.95 22.09 -4.05
CA ILE A 134 -16.79 21.29 -2.81
C ILE A 134 -15.33 20.84 -2.66
N ASP A 135 -14.66 20.49 -3.76
CA ASP A 135 -13.22 20.15 -3.79
C ASP A 135 -12.31 21.28 -3.25
N ALA A 136 -12.80 22.52 -3.22
CA ALA A 136 -12.10 23.69 -2.67
C ALA A 136 -12.42 23.99 -1.19
N LEU A 137 -13.29 23.20 -0.56
CA LEU A 137 -13.62 23.32 0.87
C LEU A 137 -12.68 22.44 1.72
N HIS A 138 -12.28 22.93 2.89
CA HIS A 138 -11.65 22.08 3.89
C HIS A 138 -12.72 21.20 4.56
N ALA A 139 -12.55 19.88 4.48
CA ALA A 139 -13.49 18.91 5.02
C ALA A 139 -13.10 18.51 6.46
N PRO A 140 -14.04 18.57 7.43
CA PRO A 140 -13.81 18.04 8.77
C PRO A 140 -13.81 16.51 8.77
N ALA A 141 -13.25 15.89 9.81
CA ALA A 141 -13.07 14.43 9.90
C ALA A 141 -14.37 13.62 9.75
N GLY A 142 -15.53 14.19 10.13
CA GLY A 142 -16.84 13.57 9.97
C GLY A 142 -17.39 13.55 8.53
N VAL A 143 -16.73 14.18 7.56
CA VAL A 143 -17.12 14.11 6.13
C VAL A 143 -16.24 13.09 5.42
N SER A 144 -16.81 11.95 5.05
CA SER A 144 -16.03 10.79 4.59
C SER A 144 -15.66 10.81 3.11
N SER A 145 -16.48 11.42 2.24
CA SER A 145 -16.18 11.58 0.80
C SER A 145 -17.24 12.42 0.06
N TRP A 146 -16.97 12.84 -1.18
CA TRP A 146 -18.00 13.34 -2.09
C TRP A 146 -17.70 13.00 -3.56
N HIS A 147 -18.75 12.76 -4.35
CA HIS A 147 -18.65 12.38 -5.77
C HIS A 147 -19.88 12.78 -6.58
N VAL A 148 -19.76 12.83 -7.91
CA VAL A 148 -20.92 12.91 -8.80
C VAL A 148 -21.53 11.52 -8.94
N ASP A 149 -22.80 11.37 -8.58
CA ASP A 149 -23.58 10.15 -8.78
C ASP A 149 -24.52 10.36 -9.98
N PRO A 150 -24.24 9.79 -11.17
CA PRO A 150 -25.08 9.95 -12.35
C PRO A 150 -26.42 9.19 -12.23
N LYS A 151 -26.51 8.19 -11.35
CA LYS A 151 -27.75 7.46 -11.04
C LYS A 151 -28.66 8.26 -10.11
N ALA A 152 -28.12 9.01 -9.15
CA ALA A 152 -28.88 10.00 -8.39
C ALA A 152 -29.10 11.31 -9.17
N ASN A 153 -28.25 11.60 -10.17
CA ASN A 153 -28.13 12.90 -10.83
C ASN A 153 -27.88 14.04 -9.80
N ARG A 154 -26.99 13.79 -8.86
CA ARG A 154 -26.64 14.68 -7.73
C ARG A 154 -25.14 14.59 -7.44
N VAL A 155 -24.59 15.58 -6.75
CA VAL A 155 -23.32 15.40 -6.04
C VAL A 155 -23.64 14.78 -4.68
N VAL A 156 -23.18 13.57 -4.43
CA VAL A 156 -23.37 12.87 -3.16
C VAL A 156 -22.23 13.24 -2.22
N VAL A 157 -22.56 13.76 -1.04
CA VAL A 157 -21.64 13.96 0.10
C VAL A 157 -21.95 12.89 1.14
N ASN A 158 -20.94 12.09 1.50
CA ASN A 158 -21.04 11.07 2.53
C ASN A 158 -20.52 11.65 3.86
N VAL A 159 -21.27 11.41 4.94
CA VAL A 159 -20.98 11.87 6.30
C VAL A 159 -20.95 10.67 7.23
N VAL A 160 -20.01 10.63 8.19
CA VAL A 160 -19.96 9.58 9.21
C VAL A 160 -21.14 9.76 10.17
N ALA A 161 -21.94 8.70 10.36
CA ALA A 161 -23.23 8.79 11.05
C ALA A 161 -23.13 9.28 12.51
N SER A 162 -22.02 8.96 13.21
CA SER A 162 -21.73 9.46 14.56
C SER A 162 -21.45 10.97 14.59
N GLU A 163 -20.78 11.47 13.56
CA GLU A 163 -20.30 12.86 13.47
C GLU A 163 -21.33 13.82 12.84
N ARG A 164 -22.50 13.31 12.42
CA ARG A 164 -23.48 14.12 11.67
C ARG A 164 -24.02 15.35 12.42
N GLY A 165 -23.91 15.35 13.74
CA GLY A 165 -24.32 16.44 14.63
C GLY A 165 -23.21 17.42 15.00
N ASP A 166 -21.98 17.18 14.56
CA ASP A 166 -20.86 18.08 14.78
C ASP A 166 -21.05 19.41 14.02
N ASN A 167 -20.64 20.52 14.64
CA ASN A 167 -20.85 21.86 14.11
C ASN A 167 -20.06 22.13 12.81
N ASP A 168 -18.85 21.58 12.69
CA ASP A 168 -18.03 21.76 11.48
C ASP A 168 -18.59 20.89 10.35
N VAL A 169 -19.04 19.67 10.64
CA VAL A 169 -19.74 18.79 9.68
C VAL A 169 -21.02 19.45 9.17
N VAL A 170 -21.87 19.97 10.06
CA VAL A 170 -23.10 20.69 9.68
C VAL A 170 -22.77 21.93 8.84
N THR A 171 -21.73 22.69 9.21
CA THR A 171 -21.28 23.88 8.47
C THR A 171 -20.75 23.52 7.08
N PHE A 172 -19.96 22.45 6.96
CA PHE A 172 -19.47 21.94 5.68
C PHE A 172 -20.64 21.51 4.79
N VAL A 173 -21.59 20.73 5.31
CA VAL A 173 -22.76 20.26 4.56
C VAL A 173 -23.64 21.43 4.10
N ALA A 174 -23.81 22.46 4.92
CA ALA A 174 -24.53 23.68 4.54
C ALA A 174 -23.83 24.41 3.38
N ARG A 175 -22.51 24.58 3.43
CA ARG A 175 -21.71 25.16 2.33
C ARG A 175 -21.76 24.30 1.06
N ALA A 176 -21.65 22.98 1.19
CA ALA A 176 -21.74 22.05 0.06
C ALA A 176 -23.10 22.17 -0.65
N ARG A 177 -24.22 22.25 0.09
CA ARG A 177 -25.56 22.44 -0.49
C ARG A 177 -25.74 23.75 -1.28
N GLN A 178 -24.89 24.76 -1.06
CA GLN A 178 -24.89 26.01 -1.82
C GLN A 178 -24.15 25.91 -3.16
N THR A 179 -23.36 24.85 -3.40
CA THR A 179 -22.57 24.73 -4.63
C THR A 179 -23.37 24.28 -5.84
N GLY A 180 -24.47 23.53 -5.61
CA GLY A 180 -25.32 22.91 -6.61
C GLY A 180 -26.20 21.81 -6.02
N PRO A 181 -26.67 20.85 -6.84
CA PRO A 181 -27.66 19.86 -6.42
C PRO A 181 -27.00 18.71 -5.62
N VAL A 182 -26.84 18.93 -4.31
CA VAL A 182 -26.21 18.00 -3.38
C VAL A 182 -27.22 17.07 -2.70
N GLN A 183 -26.87 15.78 -2.58
CA GLN A 183 -27.51 14.82 -1.69
C GLN A 183 -26.53 14.44 -0.57
N VAL A 184 -27.01 14.40 0.68
CA VAL A 184 -26.23 13.85 1.79
C VAL A 184 -26.61 12.39 1.99
N LYS A 185 -25.62 11.53 2.21
CA LYS A 185 -25.79 10.13 2.65
C LYS A 185 -24.92 9.89 3.89
N GLU A 186 -25.26 8.88 4.67
CA GLU A 186 -24.50 8.51 5.87
C GLU A 186 -23.67 7.24 5.62
N THR A 187 -22.45 7.20 6.16
CA THR A 187 -21.59 6.01 6.24
C THR A 187 -21.34 5.67 7.70
N THR A 188 -21.11 4.40 8.02
CA THR A 188 -20.80 3.97 9.39
C THR A 188 -19.44 4.47 9.86
N GLU A 189 -18.47 4.53 8.96
CA GLU A 189 -17.10 5.00 9.21
C GLU A 189 -16.60 5.91 8.08
N ALA A 190 -15.50 6.62 8.33
CA ALA A 190 -14.69 7.26 7.31
C ALA A 190 -13.67 6.25 6.72
N PRO A 191 -13.29 6.37 5.43
CA PRO A 191 -12.22 5.58 4.85
C PRO A 191 -10.89 5.88 5.55
N LYS A 192 -10.13 4.83 5.86
CA LYS A 192 -8.78 4.90 6.44
C LYS A 192 -7.80 4.29 5.45
N THR A 193 -6.55 4.75 5.45
CA THR A 193 -5.47 4.05 4.74
C THR A 193 -5.23 2.69 5.40
N PHE A 194 -4.90 1.68 4.60
CA PHE A 194 -4.39 0.42 5.15
C PHE A 194 -3.03 0.65 5.82
N ALA A 195 -2.79 -0.12 6.88
CA ALA A 195 -1.62 -0.09 7.74
C ALA A 195 -1.54 -1.46 8.46
N ALA A 196 -0.48 -1.69 9.24
CA ALA A 196 -0.26 -2.95 9.94
C ALA A 196 -0.09 -2.79 11.46
N GLY A 197 0.02 -3.94 12.15
CA GLY A 197 0.46 -3.98 13.54
C GLY A 197 1.98 -3.88 13.62
N THR A 198 2.52 -3.25 14.67
CA THR A 198 3.97 -3.25 14.92
C THR A 198 4.41 -4.55 15.58
N VAL A 199 5.05 -5.44 14.82
CA VAL A 199 5.55 -6.73 15.33
C VAL A 199 7.05 -6.62 15.64
N GLY A 200 7.51 -7.20 16.74
CA GLY A 200 8.94 -7.32 17.02
C GLY A 200 9.66 -8.08 15.90
N GLY A 201 10.79 -7.57 15.42
CA GLY A 201 11.53 -8.11 14.29
C GLY A 201 11.17 -7.51 12.92
N ASP A 202 10.01 -6.85 12.76
CA ASP A 202 9.62 -6.20 11.48
C ASP A 202 10.64 -5.14 11.04
N PRO A 203 10.91 -4.97 9.73
CA PRO A 203 11.68 -3.84 9.24
C PRO A 203 10.89 -2.52 9.35
N TYR A 204 11.59 -1.49 9.79
CA TYR A 204 11.16 -0.10 9.60
C TYR A 204 12.31 0.74 9.03
N TYR A 205 11.95 1.90 8.46
CA TYR A 205 12.86 2.76 7.73
C TYR A 205 12.84 4.20 8.25
N THR A 206 14.05 4.75 8.48
CA THR A 206 14.30 6.13 8.87
C THR A 206 15.16 6.79 7.80
N GLY A 207 14.54 7.43 6.82
CA GLY A 207 15.25 7.86 5.61
C GLY A 207 15.82 6.65 4.85
N ASN A 208 17.16 6.56 4.76
CA ASN A 208 17.87 5.45 4.10
C ASN A 208 18.32 4.35 5.08
N VAL A 209 18.08 4.50 6.39
CA VAL A 209 18.44 3.49 7.40
C VAL A 209 17.30 2.49 7.53
N ARG A 210 17.61 1.19 7.43
CA ARG A 210 16.71 0.09 7.84
C ARG A 210 17.14 -0.40 9.22
N CYS A 211 16.19 -0.46 10.13
CA CYS A 211 16.32 -1.13 11.43
C CYS A 211 15.12 -2.06 11.64
N SER A 212 15.11 -2.77 12.76
CA SER A 212 14.08 -3.73 13.13
C SER A 212 13.33 -3.26 14.38
N ILE A 213 12.02 -3.48 14.43
CA ILE A 213 11.19 -3.19 15.60
C ILE A 213 11.62 -4.08 16.78
N GLY A 214 11.77 -3.52 17.97
CA GLY A 214 12.11 -4.27 19.18
C GLY A 214 10.89 -4.90 19.80
N PHE A 215 10.10 -4.10 20.52
CA PHE A 215 8.88 -4.55 21.18
C PHE A 215 7.80 -3.47 21.15
N SER A 216 6.55 -3.86 20.96
CA SER A 216 5.40 -2.96 21.15
C SER A 216 5.27 -2.52 22.60
N VAL A 217 5.10 -1.21 22.79
CA VAL A 217 4.70 -0.58 24.05
C VAL A 217 3.37 0.11 23.84
N TYR A 218 2.62 0.44 24.88
CA TYR A 218 1.39 1.22 24.68
C TYR A 218 1.70 2.57 24.02
N GLY A 219 1.09 2.82 22.86
CA GLY A 219 1.31 4.03 22.04
C GLY A 219 2.54 4.01 21.14
N GLY A 220 3.32 2.92 21.07
CA GLY A 220 4.57 2.92 20.31
C GLY A 220 5.30 1.58 20.20
N PHE A 221 6.58 1.65 19.84
CA PHE A 221 7.52 0.52 19.98
C PHE A 221 8.92 1.00 20.40
N VAL A 222 9.68 0.14 21.06
CA VAL A 222 11.10 0.37 21.38
C VAL A 222 12.02 -0.20 20.30
N THR A 223 13.19 0.41 20.14
CA THR A 223 14.23 0.07 19.14
C THR A 223 15.60 0.59 19.63
N ALA A 224 16.68 0.36 18.88
CA ALA A 224 18.01 0.91 19.16
C ALA A 224 18.08 2.43 18.89
N GLY A 225 18.96 3.13 19.62
CA GLY A 225 19.14 4.58 19.55
C GLY A 225 19.88 5.03 18.29
N HIS A 226 20.88 4.27 17.85
CA HIS A 226 21.61 4.60 16.62
C HIS A 226 20.76 4.55 15.33
N CYS A 227 19.54 4.01 15.39
CA CYS A 227 18.61 3.93 14.25
C CYS A 227 17.89 5.26 13.92
N GLY A 228 17.90 6.25 14.82
CA GLY A 228 17.19 7.50 14.60
C GLY A 228 17.30 8.51 15.74
N GLN A 229 16.94 9.75 15.45
CA GLN A 229 16.97 10.89 16.38
C GLN A 229 15.55 11.42 16.60
N PRO A 230 15.24 12.05 17.75
CA PRO A 230 13.91 12.56 18.05
C PRO A 230 13.36 13.47 16.94
N GLY A 231 12.08 13.29 16.60
CA GLY A 231 11.41 13.97 15.48
C GLY A 231 11.61 13.33 14.11
N MET A 232 12.54 12.37 13.94
CA MET A 232 12.69 11.65 12.67
C MET A 232 11.47 10.78 12.37
N GLY A 233 10.93 10.90 11.16
CA GLY A 233 9.79 10.13 10.69
C GLY A 233 10.15 8.69 10.31
N VAL A 234 9.26 7.76 10.67
CA VAL A 234 9.41 6.32 10.50
C VAL A 234 8.39 5.77 9.51
N ARG A 235 8.85 4.90 8.60
CA ARG A 235 8.00 4.14 7.67
C ARG A 235 8.09 2.64 7.94
N GLY A 236 6.98 1.92 7.75
CA GLY A 236 6.94 0.47 7.90
C GLY A 236 7.47 -0.28 6.68
N TRP A 237 7.43 -1.61 6.77
CA TRP A 237 7.84 -2.52 5.70
C TRP A 237 7.06 -2.32 4.39
N ASP A 238 5.82 -1.82 4.47
CA ASP A 238 4.95 -1.48 3.34
C ASP A 238 5.21 -0.07 2.76
N GLY A 239 6.13 0.69 3.36
CA GLY A 239 6.46 2.07 3.01
C GLY A 239 5.47 3.12 3.54
N SER A 240 4.38 2.73 4.21
CA SER A 240 3.44 3.64 4.86
C SER A 240 4.07 4.30 6.09
N TYR A 241 3.55 5.45 6.52
CA TYR A 241 4.08 6.21 7.65
C TYR A 241 3.54 5.65 8.98
N ILE A 242 4.43 5.29 9.91
CA ILE A 242 4.05 4.79 11.24
C ILE A 242 3.89 5.94 12.23
N GLY A 243 4.89 6.82 12.30
CA GLY A 243 5.02 7.85 13.32
C GLY A 243 6.44 8.40 13.40
N ALA A 244 6.92 8.80 14.57
CA ALA A 244 8.23 9.42 14.73
C ALA A 244 8.95 8.98 16.01
N PHE A 245 10.28 9.04 15.98
CA PHE A 245 11.12 8.91 17.17
C PHE A 245 10.74 9.98 18.20
N GLN A 246 10.41 9.56 19.42
CA GLN A 246 10.07 10.46 20.54
C GLN A 246 11.24 10.64 21.50
N GLY A 247 12.08 9.62 21.64
CA GLY A 247 13.32 9.66 22.40
C GLY A 247 14.37 8.73 21.78
N SER A 248 15.64 9.11 21.88
CA SER A 248 16.79 8.31 21.47
C SER A 248 18.00 8.66 22.33
N SER A 249 18.84 7.68 22.64
CA SER A 249 20.14 7.83 23.30
C SER A 249 21.14 6.91 22.60
N PHE A 250 22.16 7.49 21.98
CA PHE A 250 23.34 6.82 21.44
C PHE A 250 24.46 7.84 21.17
N PRO A 251 25.73 7.62 21.59
CA PRO A 251 26.23 6.51 22.43
C PRO A 251 25.80 6.68 23.91
N ASP A 252 26.64 6.25 24.87
CA ASP A 252 26.35 6.08 26.31
C ASP A 252 25.38 4.92 26.59
N ASN A 253 24.25 4.92 25.89
CA ASN A 253 23.25 3.85 25.84
C ASN A 253 22.98 3.52 24.35
N ASP A 254 22.13 2.55 24.05
CA ASP A 254 21.63 2.33 22.68
C ASP A 254 20.14 1.96 22.64
N TYR A 255 19.29 2.93 22.97
CA TYR A 255 17.84 2.79 22.89
C TYR A 255 17.14 4.00 22.28
N ALA A 256 15.96 3.73 21.74
CA ALA A 256 14.98 4.71 21.32
C ALA A 256 13.56 4.15 21.48
N TRP A 257 12.57 5.04 21.36
CA TRP A 257 11.20 4.64 21.13
C TRP A 257 10.52 5.54 20.10
N VAL A 258 9.59 4.94 19.38
CA VAL A 258 8.84 5.53 18.26
C VAL A 258 7.37 5.50 18.62
N ASN A 259 6.65 6.62 18.48
CA ASN A 259 5.20 6.62 18.64
C ASN A 259 4.53 6.02 17.40
N VAL A 260 3.38 5.38 17.60
CA VAL A 260 2.61 4.73 16.54
C VAL A 260 1.30 5.48 16.30
N GLY A 261 0.93 5.68 15.04
CA GLY A 261 -0.30 6.33 14.61
C GLY A 261 -0.61 6.04 13.14
N SER A 262 -1.32 6.96 12.47
CA SER A 262 -1.56 6.89 11.00
C SER A 262 -2.24 5.60 10.51
N GLY A 263 -3.02 4.95 11.38
CA GLY A 263 -3.69 3.67 11.11
C GLY A 263 -2.94 2.44 11.60
N TRP A 264 -1.66 2.54 11.96
CA TRP A 264 -0.90 1.47 12.60
C TRP A 264 -1.37 1.25 14.04
N TRP A 265 -1.20 0.02 14.54
CA TRP A 265 -1.52 -0.36 15.92
C TRP A 265 -0.41 -1.19 16.55
N THR A 266 -0.40 -1.27 17.87
CA THR A 266 0.62 -2.04 18.62
C THR A 266 0.16 -3.47 18.85
N VAL A 267 1.02 -4.46 18.68
CA VAL A 267 0.73 -5.88 18.99
C VAL A 267 1.79 -6.55 19.87
N PRO A 268 1.41 -7.40 20.83
CA PRO A 268 2.32 -8.05 21.80
C PRO A 268 3.02 -9.29 21.22
N VAL A 269 3.65 -9.14 20.05
CA VAL A 269 4.16 -10.26 19.23
C VAL A 269 5.58 -9.97 18.73
N VAL A 270 6.40 -11.01 18.62
CA VAL A 270 7.69 -11.03 17.90
C VAL A 270 7.62 -12.03 16.74
N LEU A 271 8.03 -11.62 15.54
CA LEU A 271 8.07 -12.46 14.34
C LEU A 271 9.02 -13.64 14.52
N GLY A 272 8.51 -14.84 14.27
CA GLY A 272 9.29 -16.07 14.13
C GLY A 272 9.84 -16.29 12.72
N TRP A 273 9.48 -15.42 11.75
CA TRP A 273 9.91 -15.45 10.35
C TRP A 273 9.69 -16.80 9.63
N GLY A 274 8.76 -17.61 10.12
CA GLY A 274 8.53 -18.98 9.63
C GLY A 274 9.57 -20.01 10.10
N THR A 275 10.68 -19.59 10.73
CA THR A 275 11.61 -20.48 11.44
C THR A 275 10.95 -21.07 12.69
N VAL A 276 10.16 -20.25 13.39
CA VAL A 276 9.25 -20.64 14.47
C VAL A 276 7.90 -19.94 14.26
N SER A 277 6.87 -20.35 14.99
CA SER A 277 5.65 -19.54 15.12
C SER A 277 5.95 -18.22 15.79
N ASP A 278 5.21 -17.15 15.45
CA ASP A 278 5.38 -15.86 16.10
C ASP A 278 5.15 -15.96 17.62
N GLN A 279 6.02 -15.31 18.40
CA GLN A 279 6.08 -15.44 19.85
C GLN A 279 5.27 -14.35 20.53
N LEU A 280 4.42 -14.73 21.48
CA LEU A 280 3.70 -13.79 22.33
C LEU A 280 4.62 -13.21 23.41
N VAL A 281 4.47 -11.92 23.68
CA VAL A 281 5.20 -11.19 24.72
C VAL A 281 4.32 -11.10 25.97
N ARG A 282 4.79 -11.66 27.09
CA ARG A 282 4.05 -11.72 28.37
C ARG A 282 4.69 -10.96 29.52
N GLY A 283 5.88 -10.42 29.33
CA GLY A 283 6.57 -9.63 30.35
C GLY A 283 8.00 -9.31 29.94
N SER A 284 8.78 -8.81 30.90
CA SER A 284 10.18 -8.43 30.72
C SER A 284 11.10 -8.96 31.84
N ARG A 285 10.78 -10.15 32.38
CA ARG A 285 11.63 -10.81 33.38
C ARG A 285 12.96 -11.18 32.74
N GLU A 286 14.03 -10.59 33.27
CA GLU A 286 15.38 -10.72 32.74
C GLU A 286 15.97 -12.12 32.96
N ALA A 287 16.52 -12.71 31.90
CA ALA A 287 17.13 -14.03 31.89
C ALA A 287 18.56 -13.99 32.48
N PRO A 288 18.99 -14.96 33.31
CA PRO A 288 20.33 -14.99 33.87
C PRO A 288 21.41 -15.32 32.83
N VAL A 289 22.68 -15.10 33.16
CA VAL A 289 23.82 -15.60 32.36
C VAL A 289 23.72 -17.13 32.24
N GLY A 290 24.02 -17.66 31.06
CA GLY A 290 23.86 -19.06 30.68
C GLY A 290 22.47 -19.41 30.13
N ALA A 291 21.44 -18.60 30.38
CA ALA A 291 20.09 -18.87 29.86
C ALA A 291 20.04 -18.83 28.33
N SER A 292 19.14 -19.62 27.75
CA SER A 292 18.83 -19.57 26.33
C SER A 292 18.09 -18.27 25.97
N ILE A 293 18.42 -17.70 24.82
CA ILE A 293 17.86 -16.46 24.32
C ILE A 293 17.80 -16.50 22.80
N CYS A 294 16.78 -15.87 22.21
CA CYS A 294 16.62 -15.75 20.77
C CYS A 294 16.49 -14.28 20.37
N ARG A 295 16.91 -13.98 19.14
CA ARG A 295 16.80 -12.67 18.49
C ARG A 295 15.90 -12.80 17.25
N SER A 296 15.06 -11.80 17.02
CA SER A 296 14.37 -11.59 15.74
C SER A 296 14.79 -10.25 15.13
N GLY A 297 15.01 -10.21 13.82
CA GLY A 297 15.40 -9.00 13.09
C GLY A 297 15.19 -9.16 11.58
N SER A 298 15.11 -8.04 10.88
CA SER A 298 14.70 -7.99 9.47
C SER A 298 15.80 -8.29 8.45
N THR A 299 17.02 -8.66 8.88
CA THR A 299 18.11 -9.09 7.98
C THR A 299 18.35 -10.59 8.06
N SER A 300 18.62 -11.10 9.27
CA SER A 300 18.95 -12.52 9.49
C SER A 300 17.83 -13.30 10.17
N HIS A 301 16.65 -12.68 10.36
CA HIS A 301 15.47 -13.33 10.91
C HIS A 301 15.73 -13.87 12.33
N TRP A 302 15.37 -15.14 12.58
CA TRP A 302 15.32 -15.76 13.90
C TRP A 302 16.57 -16.61 14.20
N HIS A 303 17.33 -16.21 15.22
CA HIS A 303 18.51 -16.96 15.70
C HIS A 303 18.50 -17.09 17.22
N CYS A 304 19.05 -18.18 17.76
CA CYS A 304 19.12 -18.43 19.20
C CYS A 304 20.54 -18.80 19.67
N GLY A 305 20.77 -18.68 20.97
CA GLY A 305 22.05 -18.89 21.64
C GLY A 305 21.90 -18.70 23.14
N ASN A 306 22.96 -18.25 23.81
CA ASN A 306 22.99 -18.06 25.27
C ASN A 306 23.37 -16.64 25.66
N VAL A 307 22.89 -16.19 26.83
CA VAL A 307 23.41 -15.00 27.51
C VAL A 307 24.81 -15.31 28.06
N LEU A 308 25.81 -14.50 27.71
CA LEU A 308 27.22 -14.74 28.04
C LEU A 308 27.74 -13.84 29.17
N ALA A 309 27.36 -12.57 29.17
CA ALA A 309 27.77 -11.58 30.17
C ALA A 309 26.70 -10.48 30.29
N LYS A 310 26.72 -9.75 31.41
CA LYS A 310 25.84 -8.62 31.69
C LYS A 310 26.66 -7.44 32.21
N ASN A 311 26.08 -6.24 32.14
CA ASN A 311 26.71 -5.00 32.56
C ASN A 311 28.05 -4.73 31.85
N GLU A 312 28.17 -5.14 30.58
CA GLU A 312 29.37 -4.95 29.79
C GLU A 312 29.40 -3.55 29.16
N THR A 313 30.60 -2.97 29.02
CA THR A 313 30.80 -1.73 28.28
C THR A 313 31.37 -2.05 26.91
N VAL A 314 30.64 -1.67 25.85
CA VAL A 314 31.03 -1.89 24.46
C VAL A 314 31.55 -0.59 23.88
N ASN A 315 32.73 -0.61 23.25
CA ASN A 315 33.34 0.58 22.66
C ASN A 315 33.10 0.60 21.15
N TYR A 316 32.05 1.31 20.71
CA TYR A 316 31.81 1.57 19.29
C TYR A 316 32.63 2.78 18.81
N SER A 317 32.72 2.98 17.49
CA SER A 317 33.48 4.11 16.91
C SER A 317 32.86 5.48 17.24
N GLN A 318 31.58 5.52 17.59
CA GLN A 318 30.87 6.72 18.02
C GLN A 318 31.05 7.01 19.53
N GLY A 319 31.43 6.02 20.34
CA GLY A 319 31.59 6.13 21.78
C GLY A 319 31.36 4.82 22.52
N ALA A 320 31.61 4.84 23.83
CA ALA A 320 31.25 3.74 24.72
C ALA A 320 29.72 3.65 24.91
N VAL A 321 29.20 2.44 25.03
CA VAL A 321 27.83 2.11 25.41
C VAL A 321 27.89 1.18 26.62
N HIS A 322 27.19 1.53 27.68
CA HIS A 322 27.31 0.89 28.99
C HIS A 322 26.18 -0.10 29.28
N GLN A 323 26.36 -0.89 30.34
CA GLN A 323 25.36 -1.80 30.91
C GLN A 323 24.79 -2.89 29.97
N MET A 324 25.46 -3.15 28.85
CA MET A 324 24.98 -4.05 27.80
C MET A 324 24.96 -5.51 28.24
N THR A 325 24.07 -6.30 27.63
CA THR A 325 24.06 -7.76 27.79
C THR A 325 24.58 -8.44 26.54
N LYS A 326 25.59 -9.30 26.72
CA LYS A 326 26.27 -10.04 25.66
C LYS A 326 25.60 -11.39 25.43
N THR A 327 25.53 -11.79 24.17
CA THR A 327 24.99 -13.10 23.77
C THR A 327 25.85 -13.79 22.71
N SER A 328 25.74 -15.12 22.62
CA SER A 328 26.31 -15.91 21.53
C SER A 328 25.44 -15.94 20.26
N VAL A 329 24.43 -15.07 20.18
CA VAL A 329 23.51 -15.00 19.04
C VAL A 329 24.17 -14.15 17.95
N CYS A 330 24.09 -14.59 16.69
CA CYS A 330 24.56 -13.80 15.56
C CYS A 330 23.53 -12.72 15.15
N ALA A 331 24.01 -11.67 14.50
CA ALA A 331 23.20 -10.61 13.89
C ALA A 331 23.90 -10.08 12.64
N GLU A 332 23.14 -9.46 11.74
CA GLU A 332 23.61 -8.85 10.49
C GLU A 332 23.17 -7.37 10.43
N PRO A 333 23.82 -6.52 9.61
CA PRO A 333 23.44 -5.12 9.46
C PRO A 333 21.95 -4.93 9.14
N GLY A 334 21.23 -4.18 9.97
CA GLY A 334 19.78 -3.97 9.89
C GLY A 334 18.93 -4.80 10.87
N ASP A 335 19.50 -5.79 11.56
CA ASP A 335 18.86 -6.44 12.71
C ASP A 335 18.84 -5.52 13.95
N SER A 336 19.61 -4.42 13.95
CA SER A 336 19.59 -3.34 14.93
C SER A 336 18.18 -2.92 15.32
N GLY A 337 17.94 -2.75 16.62
CA GLY A 337 16.63 -2.53 17.23
C GLY A 337 15.78 -3.78 17.43
N GLY A 338 16.07 -4.86 16.71
CA GLY A 338 15.29 -6.11 16.73
C GLY A 338 15.26 -6.80 18.09
N SER A 339 14.15 -7.50 18.34
CA SER A 339 13.81 -8.13 19.61
C SER A 339 14.85 -9.16 20.06
N PHE A 340 15.31 -9.09 21.31
CA PHE A 340 15.85 -10.23 22.05
C PHE A 340 14.82 -10.73 23.07
N ILE A 341 14.46 -12.01 23.02
CA ILE A 341 13.40 -12.65 23.81
C ILE A 341 13.89 -13.98 24.41
N SER A 342 13.46 -14.32 25.62
CA SER A 342 13.73 -15.61 26.28
C SER A 342 12.40 -16.18 26.79
N GLY A 343 11.98 -17.31 26.22
CA GLY A 343 10.60 -17.77 26.36
C GLY A 343 9.62 -16.73 25.83
N ASP A 344 8.72 -16.26 26.69
CA ASP A 344 7.75 -15.19 26.43
C ASP A 344 8.16 -13.83 27.05
N GLN A 345 9.40 -13.72 27.56
CA GLN A 345 9.90 -12.54 28.26
C GLN A 345 10.82 -11.72 27.36
N ALA A 346 10.44 -10.45 27.12
CA ALA A 346 11.26 -9.47 26.42
C ALA A 346 12.55 -9.18 27.22
N GLN A 347 13.69 -9.20 26.55
CA GLN A 347 15.01 -9.03 27.18
C GLN A 347 15.64 -7.68 26.79
N GLY A 348 15.58 -7.31 25.52
CA GLY A 348 16.17 -6.06 25.04
C GLY A 348 16.14 -5.88 23.53
N VAL A 349 16.76 -4.79 23.06
CA VAL A 349 16.85 -4.43 21.63
C VAL A 349 18.27 -4.61 21.13
N THR A 350 18.41 -5.21 19.94
CA THR A 350 19.71 -5.47 19.31
C THR A 350 20.48 -4.17 19.09
N SER A 351 21.70 -4.06 19.59
CA SER A 351 22.55 -2.88 19.40
C SER A 351 23.56 -3.11 18.28
N GLY A 352 24.47 -4.06 18.48
CA GLY A 352 25.49 -4.42 17.51
C GLY A 352 26.24 -5.66 17.94
N GLY A 353 27.20 -6.10 17.12
CA GLY A 353 27.94 -7.33 17.35
C GLY A 353 29.22 -7.41 16.54
N TRP A 354 29.89 -8.56 16.63
CA TRP A 354 30.99 -8.93 15.75
C TRP A 354 30.81 -10.35 15.21
N GLY A 355 31.53 -10.68 14.15
CA GLY A 355 31.28 -11.90 13.38
C GLY A 355 30.08 -11.72 12.45
N ASN A 356 29.40 -12.81 12.11
CA ASN A 356 28.20 -12.83 11.26
C ASN A 356 27.45 -14.17 11.43
N CYS A 357 26.29 -14.33 10.80
CA CYS A 357 25.49 -15.55 10.91
C CYS A 357 26.00 -16.74 10.08
N SER A 358 27.06 -16.58 9.27
CA SER A 358 27.71 -17.68 8.54
C SER A 358 28.92 -18.27 9.27
N GLY A 359 29.71 -17.43 9.94
CA GLY A 359 30.95 -17.80 10.65
C GLY A 359 30.82 -17.84 12.17
N GLY A 360 29.64 -17.50 12.70
CA GLY A 360 29.43 -17.25 14.13
C GLY A 360 29.78 -15.81 14.51
N GLY A 361 29.29 -15.41 15.68
CA GLY A 361 29.44 -14.05 16.18
C GLY A 361 28.87 -13.89 17.59
N GLU A 362 29.10 -12.73 18.17
CA GLU A 362 28.54 -12.34 19.46
C GLU A 362 27.83 -11.00 19.28
N THR A 363 26.66 -10.85 19.91
CA THR A 363 25.79 -9.67 19.77
C THR A 363 25.39 -9.15 21.14
N TRP A 364 25.43 -7.83 21.28
CA TRP A 364 24.96 -7.10 22.46
C TRP A 364 23.56 -6.55 22.24
N TYR A 365 22.78 -6.57 23.30
CA TYR A 365 21.50 -5.88 23.36
C TYR A 365 21.46 -4.91 24.55
N GLN A 366 20.71 -3.83 24.34
CA GLN A 366 20.35 -2.88 25.38
C GLN A 366 19.16 -3.43 26.17
N PRO A 367 19.26 -3.63 27.50
CA PRO A 367 18.19 -4.24 28.30
C PRO A 367 16.87 -3.44 28.25
N ILE A 368 15.74 -4.13 28.03
CA ILE A 368 14.44 -3.48 27.80
C ILE A 368 13.95 -2.70 29.02
N ASN A 369 14.20 -3.20 30.24
CA ASN A 369 13.68 -2.61 31.47
C ASN A 369 14.22 -1.19 31.72
N GLU A 370 15.42 -0.89 31.24
CA GLU A 370 15.98 0.47 31.28
C GLU A 370 15.20 1.40 30.34
N ILE A 371 14.90 0.97 29.12
CA ILE A 371 14.15 1.74 28.12
C ILE A 371 12.73 2.05 28.64
N LEU A 372 12.09 1.05 29.25
CA LEU A 372 10.76 1.21 29.87
C LEU A 372 10.81 2.21 31.02
N GLY A 373 11.78 2.07 31.94
CA GLY A 373 11.95 2.99 33.06
C GLY A 373 12.30 4.42 32.64
N ARG A 374 13.19 4.59 31.64
CA ARG A 374 13.68 5.88 31.16
C ARG A 374 12.58 6.76 30.58
N TYR A 375 11.65 6.15 29.85
CA TYR A 375 10.58 6.85 29.13
C TYR A 375 9.19 6.66 29.75
N GLY A 376 9.07 5.93 30.87
CA GLY A 376 7.77 5.64 31.51
C GLY A 376 6.86 4.75 30.65
N LEU A 377 7.44 3.91 29.80
CA LEU A 377 6.70 3.08 28.84
C LEU A 377 6.24 1.78 29.51
N THR A 378 5.07 1.30 29.11
CA THR A 378 4.54 -0.01 29.50
C THR A 378 4.55 -0.94 28.29
N LEU A 379 5.16 -2.11 28.44
CA LEU A 379 5.18 -3.17 27.43
C LEU A 379 3.74 -3.59 27.09
N HIS A 380 3.42 -3.73 25.79
CA HIS A 380 2.16 -4.34 25.39
C HIS A 380 2.31 -5.85 25.56
N THR A 381 1.50 -6.44 26.44
CA THR A 381 1.47 -7.88 26.73
C THR A 381 0.04 -8.43 26.64
N THR A 382 -0.10 -9.75 26.42
CA THR A 382 -1.37 -10.50 26.54
C THR A 382 -1.57 -11.14 27.91
#